data_AF-A0A1G3Y6S9-F1
#
_entry.id   AF-A0A1G3Y6S9-F1
#
_cell.length_a   1.000
_cell.length_b   1.000
_cell.length_c   1.000
_cell.angle_alpha   90.00
_cell.angle_beta   90.00
_cell.angle_gamma   90.00
#
_symmetry.space_group_name_H-M   'P 1'
#
loop_
_entity.id
_entity.type
_entity.pdbx_description
1 polymer ?
#
loop_
_entity_poly.entity_id
_entity_poly.type
_entity_poly.pdbx_seq_one_letter_code
_entity_poly.pdbx_strand_id
1 'polypeptide(L)'
;MRFTIIILSLLIAIAFVGSSIASPPGKTVEYAGGDQGKIIFNGNTHGPKQGMKCNDCHPKPFTMKKGTFKMSNEDHGKPVFCGKCHDGKEHNGKVVFSQSDEKDCGKCHKKEEVKEEVKEEVKEEIKKQCEEEKK
;
A
#
# COMPACT_ATOMS: atom_id res chain seq x y z
N MET A 1 3.27 -45.99 -0.60
CA MET A 1 2.70 -45.18 0.51
C MET A 1 3.65 -44.11 1.01
N ARG A 2 4.94 -44.37 1.28
CA ARG A 2 5.89 -43.32 1.72
C ARG A 2 6.23 -42.29 0.62
N PHE A 3 6.44 -42.74 -0.62
CA PHE A 3 6.70 -41.84 -1.75
C PHE A 3 5.49 -40.98 -2.15
N THR A 4 4.27 -41.52 -2.04
CA THR A 4 3.04 -40.77 -2.30
C THR A 4 2.79 -39.67 -1.26
N ILE A 5 3.23 -39.87 0.00
CA ILE A 5 3.16 -38.85 1.06
C ILE A 5 4.18 -37.72 0.81
N ILE A 6 5.38 -38.05 0.30
CA ILE A 6 6.42 -37.07 -0.03
C ILE A 6 6.02 -36.21 -1.25
N ILE A 7 5.36 -36.80 -2.25
CA ILE A 7 4.87 -36.06 -3.42
C ILE A 7 3.70 -35.13 -3.05
N LEU A 8 2.81 -35.58 -2.16
CA LEU A 8 1.69 -34.76 -1.68
C LEU A 8 2.14 -33.58 -0.80
N SER A 9 3.17 -33.77 0.04
CA SER A 9 3.73 -32.68 0.85
C SER A 9 4.49 -31.64 0.02
N LEU A 10 5.16 -32.05 -1.06
CA LEU A 10 5.83 -31.12 -1.98
C LEU A 10 4.84 -30.25 -2.78
N LEU A 11 3.69 -30.81 -3.17
CA LEU A 11 2.63 -30.08 -3.86
C LEU A 11 1.96 -29.02 -2.97
N ILE A 12 1.81 -29.28 -1.67
CA ILE A 12 1.25 -28.34 -0.69
C ILE A 12 2.21 -27.14 -0.45
N ALA A 13 3.53 -27.35 -0.53
CA ALA A 13 4.51 -26.27 -0.39
C ALA A 13 4.50 -25.27 -1.56
N ILE A 14 4.13 -25.71 -2.77
CA ILE A 14 4.05 -24.86 -3.97
C ILE A 14 2.79 -23.98 -3.94
N ALA A 15 1.76 -24.32 -3.17
CA ALA A 15 0.54 -23.53 -3.04
C ALA A 15 0.67 -22.30 -2.11
N PHE A 16 1.78 -22.18 -1.35
CA PHE A 16 2.00 -21.09 -0.38
C PHE A 16 3.03 -20.04 -0.84
N VAL A 17 3.52 -20.10 -2.09
CA VAL A 17 4.26 -18.98 -2.69
C VAL A 17 3.27 -17.92 -3.15
N GLY A 18 2.84 -17.10 -2.19
CA GLY A 18 2.01 -15.92 -2.42
C GLY A 18 2.58 -15.04 -3.52
N SER A 19 1.75 -14.72 -4.51
CA SER A 19 2.12 -13.92 -5.67
C SER A 19 2.65 -12.53 -5.26
N SER A 20 3.97 -12.38 -5.36
CA SER A 20 4.69 -11.12 -5.23
C SER A 20 4.53 -10.28 -6.51
N ILE A 21 3.34 -9.71 -6.70
CA ILE A 21 3.04 -8.66 -7.69
C ILE A 21 3.87 -7.39 -7.38
N ALA A 22 5.04 -7.23 -7.98
CA ALA A 22 5.62 -5.89 -8.16
C ALA A 22 4.54 -4.95 -8.72
N SER A 23 4.61 -3.63 -8.56
CA SER A 23 3.65 -2.73 -9.21
C SER A 23 4.19 -2.28 -10.56
N PRO A 24 4.04 -3.08 -11.64
CA PRO A 24 4.45 -2.66 -12.96
C PRO A 24 3.64 -1.45 -13.40
N PRO A 25 4.09 -0.76 -14.46
CA PRO A 25 3.28 0.21 -15.18
C PRO A 25 1.90 -0.40 -15.46
N GLY A 26 0.83 0.25 -14.99
CA GLY A 26 -0.54 -0.30 -15.11
C GLY A 26 -1.13 -0.82 -13.81
N LYS A 27 -0.34 -0.97 -12.74
CA LYS A 27 -0.82 -1.43 -11.44
C LYS A 27 -0.72 -0.32 -10.40
N THR A 28 -1.57 -0.43 -9.38
CA THR A 28 -1.59 0.43 -8.21
C THR A 28 -1.11 -0.33 -6.98
N VAL A 29 -0.51 0.40 -6.04
CA VAL A 29 -0.19 -0.11 -4.70
C VAL A 29 -0.92 0.74 -3.69
N GLU A 30 -1.53 0.08 -2.72
CA GLU A 30 -2.18 0.75 -1.61
C GLU A 30 -1.28 0.72 -0.39
N TYR A 31 -1.16 1.87 0.27
CA TYR A 31 -0.45 2.02 1.52
C TYR A 31 -1.42 2.55 2.59
N ALA A 32 -1.30 2.03 3.80
CA ALA A 32 -1.96 2.62 4.95
C ALA A 32 -1.34 4.00 5.20
N GLY A 33 -2.06 5.07 4.86
CA GLY A 33 -1.59 6.46 5.03
C GLY A 33 -1.90 7.02 6.41
N GLY A 34 -1.92 6.15 7.43
CA GLY A 34 -2.21 6.48 8.82
C GLY A 34 -3.58 7.16 9.00
N ASP A 35 -3.62 8.13 9.91
CA ASP A 35 -4.84 8.87 10.28
C ASP A 35 -5.37 9.77 9.17
N GLN A 36 -4.56 10.02 8.13
CA GLN A 36 -4.91 10.90 7.01
C GLN A 36 -5.64 10.15 5.87
N GLY A 37 -5.75 8.81 5.96
CA GLY A 37 -6.41 7.96 4.98
C GLY A 37 -5.45 7.27 4.03
N LYS A 38 -5.95 6.27 3.28
CA LYS A 38 -5.14 5.41 2.42
C LYS A 38 -4.48 6.19 1.29
N ILE A 39 -3.28 5.76 0.92
CA ILE A 39 -2.53 6.32 -0.21
C ILE A 39 -2.53 5.29 -1.34
N ILE A 40 -2.92 5.72 -2.53
CA ILE A 40 -2.89 4.87 -3.74
C ILE A 40 -1.77 5.35 -4.64
N PHE A 41 -0.69 4.58 -4.71
CA PHE A 41 0.38 4.79 -5.68
C PHE A 41 -0.02 4.19 -7.03
N ASN A 42 0.25 4.91 -8.12
CA ASN A 42 -0.08 4.47 -9.47
C ASN A 42 1.18 4.38 -10.35
N GLY A 43 1.51 3.17 -10.82
CA GLY A 43 2.66 2.93 -11.68
C GLY A 43 2.53 3.52 -13.09
N ASN A 44 1.33 3.92 -13.54
CA ASN A 44 1.18 4.63 -14.81
C ASN A 44 1.64 6.08 -14.74
N THR A 45 1.43 6.73 -13.60
CA THR A 45 1.86 8.12 -13.38
C THR A 45 3.33 8.20 -12.95
N HIS A 46 3.89 7.10 -12.44
CA HIS A 46 5.28 6.99 -12.00
C HIS A 46 6.14 6.06 -12.90
N GLY A 47 5.68 5.83 -14.13
CA GLY A 47 6.29 4.85 -15.04
C GLY A 47 6.97 5.46 -16.27
N PRO A 48 7.47 4.59 -17.17
CA PRO A 48 8.17 5.00 -18.40
C PRO A 48 7.35 5.89 -19.33
N LYS A 49 6.02 5.81 -19.29
CA LYS A 49 5.14 6.71 -20.05
C LYS A 49 5.27 8.18 -19.64
N GLN A 50 5.79 8.44 -18.44
CA GLN A 50 6.10 9.78 -17.95
C GLN A 50 7.60 10.08 -17.99
N GLY A 51 8.39 9.27 -18.71
CA GLY A 51 9.84 9.43 -18.83
C GLY A 51 10.66 8.90 -17.64
N MET A 52 10.04 8.20 -16.69
CA MET A 52 10.74 7.60 -15.54
C MET A 52 11.27 6.19 -15.85
N LYS A 53 12.50 5.92 -15.43
CA LYS A 53 13.17 4.62 -15.59
C LYS A 53 13.06 3.81 -14.30
N CYS A 54 13.13 2.49 -14.41
CA CYS A 54 13.08 1.60 -13.25
C CYS A 54 14.14 1.93 -12.20
N ASN A 55 15.33 2.34 -12.65
CA ASN A 55 16.48 2.68 -11.80
C ASN A 55 16.33 4.03 -11.07
N ASP A 56 15.36 4.87 -11.47
CA ASP A 56 15.09 6.13 -10.79
C ASP A 56 14.42 5.88 -9.43
N CYS A 57 13.71 4.75 -9.31
CA CYS A 57 13.02 4.32 -8.10
C CYS A 57 13.70 3.14 -7.39
N HIS A 58 14.30 2.21 -8.13
CA HIS A 58 14.84 0.96 -7.60
C HIS A 58 16.37 0.84 -7.77
N PRO A 59 17.07 0.21 -6.81
CA PRO A 59 16.57 -0.30 -5.53
C PRO A 59 16.42 0.77 -4.44
N LYS A 60 16.78 2.03 -4.73
CA LYS A 60 16.62 3.18 -3.84
C LYS A 60 15.98 4.33 -4.63
N PRO A 61 14.93 4.99 -4.12
CA PRO A 61 14.42 4.91 -2.73
C PRO A 61 13.51 3.73 -2.40
N PHE A 62 13.01 2.96 -3.37
CA PHE A 62 12.11 1.83 -3.12
C PHE A 62 12.76 0.51 -3.48
N THR A 63 12.55 -0.52 -2.68
CA THR A 63 12.96 -1.89 -3.04
C THR A 63 11.85 -2.56 -3.85
N MET A 64 12.20 -3.52 -4.70
CA MET A 64 11.22 -4.29 -5.50
C MET A 64 10.43 -5.32 -4.66
N LYS A 65 10.77 -5.48 -3.37
CA LYS A 65 10.14 -6.44 -2.48
C LYS A 65 8.85 -5.84 -1.92
N LYS A 66 7.73 -6.56 -2.06
CA LYS A 66 6.46 -6.17 -1.44
C LYS A 66 6.60 -6.07 0.08
N GLY A 67 5.90 -5.10 0.67
CA GLY A 67 5.74 -4.98 2.12
C GLY A 67 6.99 -4.51 2.88
N THR A 68 8.11 -4.26 2.19
CA THR A 68 9.31 -3.68 2.83
C THR A 68 9.28 -2.17 2.89
N PHE A 69 8.46 -1.52 2.05
CA PHE A 69 8.25 -0.09 2.17
C PHE A 69 7.38 0.20 3.39
N LYS A 70 7.98 0.92 4.34
CA LYS A 70 7.31 1.55 5.47
C LYS A 70 7.88 2.94 5.59
N MET A 71 7.00 3.93 5.69
CA MET A 71 7.37 5.32 5.90
C MET A 71 6.91 5.68 7.31
N SER A 72 7.82 6.20 8.15
CA SER A 72 7.41 6.75 9.44
C SER A 72 6.86 8.17 9.28
N ASN A 73 6.17 8.67 10.31
CA ASN A 73 5.78 10.08 10.35
C ASN A 73 6.99 11.02 10.32
N GLU A 74 8.16 10.60 10.80
CA GLU A 74 9.38 11.42 10.74
C GLU A 74 10.00 11.43 9.35
N ASP A 75 9.75 10.41 8.52
CA ASP A 75 10.16 10.38 7.12
C ASP A 75 9.27 11.26 6.25
N HIS A 76 8.03 11.48 6.69
CA HIS A 76 7.12 12.41 6.04
C HIS A 76 7.69 13.84 6.10
N GLY A 77 7.68 14.54 4.97
CA GLY A 77 8.29 15.87 4.85
C GLY A 77 9.80 15.89 4.60
N LYS A 78 10.52 14.77 4.75
CA LYS A 78 11.94 14.66 4.37
C LYS A 78 12.10 14.37 2.87
N PRO A 79 13.27 14.66 2.27
CA PRO A 79 13.57 14.37 0.86
C PRO A 79 13.86 12.88 0.61
N VAL A 80 13.05 11.99 1.19
CA VAL A 80 13.13 10.54 1.09
C VAL A 80 11.84 9.99 0.50
N PHE A 81 11.90 8.80 -0.10
CA PHE A 81 10.74 8.13 -0.69
C PHE A 81 9.96 9.05 -1.65
N CYS A 82 8.70 9.37 -1.33
CA CYS A 82 7.83 10.27 -2.09
C CYS A 82 8.43 11.68 -2.20
N GLY A 83 8.97 12.19 -1.09
CA GLY A 83 9.54 13.53 -0.98
C GLY A 83 10.84 13.74 -1.76
N LYS A 84 11.43 12.68 -2.31
CA LYS A 84 12.60 12.81 -3.19
C LYS A 84 12.25 13.57 -4.48
N CYS A 85 11.01 13.43 -4.94
CA CYS A 85 10.51 14.10 -6.14
C CYS A 85 9.31 15.01 -5.86
N HIS A 86 8.49 14.72 -4.83
CA HIS A 86 7.42 15.62 -4.40
C HIS A 86 7.94 16.74 -3.50
N ASP A 87 8.83 17.58 -4.04
CA ASP A 87 9.50 18.68 -3.33
C ASP A 87 9.11 20.06 -3.87
N GLY A 88 8.16 20.14 -4.80
CA GLY A 88 7.74 21.39 -5.43
C GLY A 88 8.61 21.83 -6.61
N LYS A 89 9.60 21.02 -7.03
CA LYS A 89 10.56 21.36 -8.09
C LYS A 89 10.31 20.60 -9.38
N GLU A 90 11.07 20.97 -10.41
CA GLU A 90 11.04 20.28 -11.69
C GLU A 90 11.80 18.96 -11.62
N HIS A 91 11.12 17.86 -11.98
CA HIS A 91 11.70 16.53 -12.19
C HIS A 91 11.28 16.04 -13.57
N ASN A 92 12.23 15.57 -14.37
CA ASN A 92 12.00 15.05 -15.73
C ASN A 92 11.19 16.01 -16.63
N GLY A 93 11.46 17.32 -16.55
CA GLY A 93 10.79 18.34 -17.37
C GLY A 93 9.36 18.66 -16.93
N LYS A 94 8.95 18.25 -15.72
CA LYS A 94 7.64 18.55 -15.13
C LYS A 94 7.81 19.05 -13.70
N VAL A 95 7.11 20.12 -13.35
CA VAL A 95 7.02 20.54 -11.95
C VAL A 95 6.16 19.55 -11.18
N VAL A 96 6.74 18.94 -10.16
CA VAL A 96 6.05 18.01 -9.25
C VAL A 96 5.66 18.78 -8.00
N PHE A 97 4.42 18.57 -7.55
CA PHE A 97 3.93 19.27 -6.36
C PHE A 97 4.65 18.81 -5.08
N SER A 98 4.69 19.69 -4.07
CA SER A 98 5.31 19.40 -2.77
C SER A 98 4.41 18.50 -1.93
N GLN A 99 4.97 17.45 -1.33
CA GLN A 99 4.24 16.59 -0.38
C GLN A 99 3.86 17.33 0.92
N SER A 100 4.51 18.46 1.20
CA SER A 100 4.31 19.26 2.41
C SER A 100 3.28 20.37 2.22
N ASP A 101 2.76 20.57 1.00
CA ASP A 101 1.75 21.58 0.72
C ASP A 101 0.37 21.07 1.17
N GLU A 102 -0.26 21.75 2.14
CA GLU A 102 -1.55 21.35 2.72
C GLU A 102 -2.67 21.22 1.66
N LYS A 103 -2.65 22.10 0.65
CA LYS A 103 -3.58 22.06 -0.50
C LYS A 103 -3.50 20.75 -1.31
N ASP A 104 -2.38 20.03 -1.20
CA ASP A 104 -2.06 18.86 -2.00
C ASP A 104 -2.16 17.54 -1.21
N CYS A 105 -2.45 17.57 0.10
CA CYS A 105 -2.61 16.37 0.91
C CYS A 105 -3.60 15.37 0.30
N GLY A 106 -4.74 15.86 -0.22
CA GLY A 106 -5.78 15.05 -0.85
C GLY A 106 -5.41 14.43 -2.20
N LYS A 107 -4.27 14.83 -2.79
CA LYS A 107 -3.74 14.19 -4.01
C LYS A 107 -3.23 12.78 -3.72
N CYS A 108 -2.68 12.56 -2.53
CA CYS A 108 -2.16 11.27 -2.08
C CYS A 108 -3.10 10.59 -1.09
N HIS A 109 -3.53 11.32 -0.06
CA HIS A 109 -4.36 10.81 1.02
C HIS A 109 -5.84 10.80 0.59
N LYS A 110 -6.34 9.61 0.30
CA LYS A 110 -7.76 9.37 0.09
C LYS A 110 -8.37 9.00 1.43
N LYS A 111 -9.16 9.91 1.99
CA LYS A 111 -10.01 9.60 3.13
C LYS A 111 -10.97 8.51 2.67
N GLU A 112 -10.81 7.30 3.20
CA GLU A 112 -11.88 6.33 3.12
C GLU A 112 -13.06 6.92 3.88
N GLU A 113 -14.22 6.94 3.23
CA GLU A 113 -15.47 6.82 3.97
C GLU A 113 -15.32 5.55 4.79
N VAL A 114 -14.98 5.71 6.06
CA VAL A 114 -15.16 4.66 7.06
C VAL A 114 -16.65 4.36 6.96
N LYS A 115 -17.00 3.26 6.31
CA LYS A 115 -18.34 2.71 6.38
C LYS A 115 -18.63 2.49 7.86
N GLU A 116 -19.37 3.43 8.39
CA GLU A 116 -19.93 3.52 9.73
C GLU A 116 -20.89 2.34 10.03
N GLU A 117 -21.23 1.54 9.01
CA GLU A 117 -22.09 0.36 9.09
C GLU A 117 -21.52 -0.76 9.98
N VAL A 118 -20.19 -0.89 10.14
CA VAL A 118 -19.61 -2.02 10.92
C VAL A 118 -19.79 -1.84 12.43
N LYS A 119 -20.12 -0.64 12.94
CA LYS A 119 -20.33 -0.43 14.38
C LYS A 119 -21.72 -0.83 14.87
N GLU A 120 -22.71 -0.92 13.98
CA GLU A 120 -24.08 -1.26 14.39
C GLU A 120 -24.31 -2.77 14.37
N GLU A 121 -23.84 -3.47 13.32
CA GLU A 121 -23.95 -4.94 13.23
C GLU A 121 -23.19 -5.65 14.36
N VAL A 122 -21.99 -5.16 14.72
CA VAL A 122 -21.21 -5.72 15.84
C VAL A 122 -21.89 -5.48 17.19
N LYS A 123 -22.68 -4.41 17.34
CA LYS A 123 -23.43 -4.14 18.58
C LYS A 123 -24.66 -5.05 18.72
N GLU A 124 -25.32 -5.39 17.63
CA GLU A 124 -26.48 -6.27 17.66
C GLU A 124 -26.07 -7.74 17.91
N GLU A 125 -24.94 -8.16 17.34
CA GLU A 125 -24.42 -9.51 17.51
C GLU A 125 -23.87 -9.76 18.93
N ILE A 126 -23.18 -8.77 19.53
CA ILE A 126 -22.73 -8.82 20.93
C ILE A 126 -23.91 -8.88 21.91
N LYS A 127 -25.04 -8.23 21.59
CA LYS A 127 -26.22 -8.23 22.48
C LYS A 127 -26.92 -9.60 22.52
N LYS A 128 -26.97 -10.31 21.39
CA LYS A 128 -27.54 -11.67 21.32
C LYS A 128 -26.67 -12.68 22.08
N GLN A 129 -25.35 -12.56 21.98
CA GLN A 129 -24.43 -13.47 22.70
C GLN A 129 -24.46 -13.26 24.23
N CYS A 130 -24.71 -12.04 24.73
CA CYS A 130 -24.80 -11.81 26.18
C CYS A 130 -26.13 -12.26 26.83
N GLU A 131 -27.20 -12.49 26.05
CA GLU A 131 -28.47 -12.99 26.58
C GLU A 131 -28.51 -14.52 26.65
N GLU A 132 -27.73 -15.21 25.82
CA GLU A 132 -27.66 -16.68 25.79
C GLU A 132 -26.84 -17.26 26.95
N GLU A 133 -25.84 -16.52 27.46
CA GLU A 133 -25.05 -16.93 28.64
C GLU A 133 -25.71 -16.62 29.99
N LYS A 134 -26.90 -16.02 30.00
CA LYS A 134 -27.69 -15.72 31.21
C LYS A 134 -28.88 -16.67 31.42
N LYS A 135 -28.99 -17.74 30.63
CA LYS A 135 -29.97 -18.80 30.80
C LYS A 135 -29.27 -20.12 31.15
#